data_AF-A0A7C6D4V8-F1
#
_entry.id   AF-A0A7C6D4V8-F1
#
_cell.length_a   1.000
_cell.length_b   1.000
_cell.length_c   1.000
_cell.angle_alpha   90.00
_cell.angle_beta   90.00
_cell.angle_gamma   90.00
#
_symmetry.space_group_name_H-M   'P 1'
#
loop_
_entity.id
_entity.type
_entity.pdbx_description
1 polymer ?
#
loop_
_entity_poly.entity_id
_entity_poly.type
_entity_poly.pdbx_seq_one_letter_code
_entity_poly.pdbx_strand_id
1 'polypeptide(L)'
;MNRSDARKIVLSAIIMVSLSLVALIGSALISNYSRQEKTQNYFRQNMGHLIDADRFEAYEVPEAISDGSVSDFYIAYDMNRKVLGYVLTVRISTDQGELSSRMAISETGDRLLAIEVLDSSMQSLPSLNVMDALNGQLQGVRIPVALQLEYNSEELIYSEYPSVEGLHDGVFFAENDDYDNSGYKDYVEITVKDGRIISVNWDAEAKDGGKNRAQSSVDGEYNMPDGQQIWAAQSYSMENMLVKVQDLDKLAIKSDGYTEIVDGVDMKVNVFYRLAKECIENSRNNVIKEIPTEGERTEETGTEPSEAEELPSVSNDAEDASNFPGDEVSIPSDTAKVEIDNGGIEDGVVVPGEVGDNLIESVDGLPLSEIRTQILGVDSAPEFSATLVSAVNTGYKYIRDYVL
;
A
#
# COMPACT_ATOMS: atom_id res chain seq x y z
N MET A 1 -6.89 -80.93 -13.31
CA MET A 1 -7.41 -79.80 -12.51
C MET A 1 -8.86 -79.57 -12.90
N ASN A 2 -9.81 -79.68 -11.96
CA ASN A 2 -11.23 -79.50 -12.29
C ASN A 2 -11.57 -78.00 -12.36
N ARG A 3 -12.60 -77.60 -13.12
CA ARG A 3 -13.00 -76.19 -13.32
C ARG A 3 -13.21 -75.44 -11.99
N SER A 4 -13.64 -76.14 -10.94
CA SER A 4 -13.80 -75.59 -9.59
C SER A 4 -12.48 -75.16 -8.96
N ASP A 5 -11.40 -75.94 -9.15
CA ASP A 5 -10.09 -75.65 -8.56
C ASP A 5 -9.44 -74.45 -9.26
N ALA A 6 -9.57 -74.40 -10.60
CA ALA A 6 -9.11 -73.25 -11.39
C ALA A 6 -9.82 -71.95 -10.96
N ARG A 7 -11.14 -71.97 -10.72
CA ARG A 7 -11.90 -70.81 -10.24
C ARG A 7 -11.46 -70.33 -8.86
N LYS A 8 -11.18 -71.26 -7.93
CA LYS A 8 -10.68 -70.92 -6.58
C LYS A 8 -9.30 -70.29 -6.63
N ILE A 9 -8.41 -70.80 -7.48
CA ILE A 9 -7.07 -70.23 -7.68
C ILE A 9 -7.16 -68.82 -8.27
N VAL A 10 -7.98 -68.63 -9.32
CA VAL A 10 -8.19 -67.31 -9.94
C VAL A 10 -8.80 -66.32 -8.94
N LEU A 11 -9.80 -66.73 -8.18
CA LEU A 11 -10.41 -65.87 -7.15
C LEU A 11 -9.40 -65.48 -6.07
N SER A 12 -8.59 -66.42 -5.60
CA SER A 12 -7.54 -66.16 -4.60
C SER A 12 -6.46 -65.22 -5.15
N ALA A 13 -6.09 -65.38 -6.42
CA ALA A 13 -5.15 -64.48 -7.10
C ALA A 13 -5.71 -63.06 -7.23
N ILE A 14 -6.98 -62.92 -7.59
CA ILE A 14 -7.66 -61.60 -7.66
C ILE A 14 -7.65 -60.94 -6.27
N ILE A 15 -8.01 -61.68 -5.22
CA ILE A 15 -8.03 -61.16 -3.85
C ILE A 15 -6.62 -60.70 -3.41
N MET A 16 -5.57 -61.49 -3.67
CA MET A 16 -4.19 -61.10 -3.34
C MET A 16 -3.76 -59.84 -4.08
N VAL A 17 -4.08 -59.73 -5.37
CA VAL A 17 -3.76 -58.54 -6.18
C VAL A 17 -4.50 -57.32 -5.64
N SER A 18 -5.79 -57.45 -5.33
CA SER A 18 -6.59 -56.36 -4.75
C SER A 18 -6.06 -55.92 -3.38
N LEU A 19 -5.73 -56.86 -2.49
CA LEU A 19 -5.15 -56.53 -1.18
C LEU A 19 -3.79 -55.85 -1.30
N SER A 20 -2.96 -56.30 -2.24
CA SER A 20 -1.65 -55.69 -2.51
C SER A 20 -1.80 -54.27 -3.05
N LEU A 21 -2.77 -54.04 -3.94
CA LEU A 21 -3.06 -52.71 -4.48
C LEU A 21 -3.58 -51.75 -3.40
N VAL A 22 -4.47 -52.21 -2.52
CA VAL A 22 -4.96 -51.42 -1.38
C VAL A 22 -3.82 -51.09 -0.41
N ALA A 23 -2.93 -52.05 -0.13
CA ALA A 23 -1.76 -51.81 0.72
C ALA A 23 -0.78 -50.81 0.08
N LEU A 24 -0.55 -50.88 -1.24
CA LEU A 24 0.31 -49.94 -1.97
C LEU A 24 -0.29 -48.53 -2.01
N ILE A 25 -1.59 -48.40 -2.35
CA ILE A 25 -2.27 -47.11 -2.35
C ILE A 25 -2.31 -46.53 -0.94
N GLY A 26 -2.68 -47.34 0.06
CA GLY A 26 -2.72 -46.93 1.47
C GLY A 26 -1.36 -46.44 1.97
N SER A 27 -0.29 -47.19 1.68
CA SER A 27 1.07 -46.78 2.07
C SER A 27 1.56 -45.53 1.34
N ALA A 28 1.22 -45.37 0.05
CA ALA A 28 1.52 -44.16 -0.71
C ALA A 28 0.78 -42.92 -0.14
N LEU A 29 -0.51 -43.07 0.20
CA LEU A 29 -1.30 -42.00 0.81
C LEU A 29 -0.75 -41.60 2.19
N ILE A 30 -0.46 -42.57 3.06
CA ILE A 30 0.12 -42.32 4.39
C ILE A 30 1.51 -41.68 4.26
N SER A 31 2.34 -42.16 3.33
CA SER A 31 3.66 -41.58 3.06
C SER A 31 3.56 -40.13 2.60
N ASN A 32 2.65 -39.84 1.66
CA ASN A 32 2.47 -38.48 1.15
C ASN A 32 1.92 -37.54 2.22
N TYR A 33 0.95 -37.99 3.01
CA TYR A 33 0.42 -37.23 4.14
C TYR A 33 1.52 -36.90 5.16
N SER A 34 2.31 -37.91 5.58
CA SER A 34 3.41 -37.71 6.52
C SER A 34 4.50 -36.79 5.96
N ARG A 35 4.77 -36.83 4.65
CA ARG A 35 5.69 -35.88 3.99
C ARG A 35 5.15 -34.47 4.04
N GLN A 36 3.88 -34.27 3.67
CA GLN A 36 3.24 -32.96 3.72
C GLN A 36 3.25 -32.39 5.14
N GLU A 37 2.88 -33.18 6.14
CA GLU A 37 2.88 -32.75 7.54
C GLU A 37 4.29 -32.34 8.00
N LYS A 38 5.33 -33.11 7.67
CA LYS A 38 6.73 -32.74 7.96
C LYS A 38 7.14 -31.44 7.29
N THR A 39 6.76 -31.25 6.02
CA THR A 39 7.02 -30.01 5.28
C THR A 39 6.30 -28.82 5.91
N GLN A 40 5.02 -28.97 6.28
CA GLN A 40 4.26 -27.92 6.97
C GLN A 40 4.83 -27.60 8.36
N ASN A 41 5.29 -28.61 9.10
CA ASN A 41 5.97 -28.41 10.38
C ASN A 41 7.28 -27.63 10.21
N TYR A 42 8.05 -27.94 9.15
CA TYR A 42 9.26 -27.20 8.81
C TYR A 42 8.93 -25.74 8.48
N PHE A 43 7.89 -25.47 7.70
CA PHE A 43 7.48 -24.11 7.37
C PHE A 43 7.04 -23.31 8.61
N ARG A 44 6.17 -23.87 9.45
CA ARG A 44 5.71 -23.21 10.68
C ARG A 44 6.86 -22.94 11.65
N GLN A 45 7.83 -23.84 11.75
CA GLN A 45 9.02 -23.62 12.59
C GLN A 45 9.90 -22.47 12.09
N ASN A 46 10.01 -22.26 10.78
CA ASN A 46 10.92 -21.28 10.19
C ASN A 46 10.26 -19.95 9.80
N MET A 47 8.93 -19.90 9.68
CA MET A 47 8.20 -18.72 9.19
C MET A 47 7.04 -18.32 10.10
N GLY A 48 6.70 -19.12 11.11
CA GLY A 48 5.55 -18.87 11.99
C GLY A 48 5.68 -17.60 12.84
N HIS A 49 6.89 -17.10 13.04
CA HIS A 49 7.13 -15.81 13.70
C HIS A 49 6.92 -14.61 12.77
N LEU A 50 6.95 -14.81 11.46
CA LEU A 50 6.64 -13.77 10.47
C LEU A 50 5.14 -13.68 10.23
N ILE A 51 4.45 -14.83 10.19
CA ILE A 51 3.01 -14.92 10.00
C ILE A 51 2.46 -16.20 10.65
N ASP A 52 1.42 -16.05 11.48
CA ASP A 52 0.77 -17.17 12.16
C ASP A 52 -0.20 -17.89 11.22
N ALA A 53 0.30 -18.93 10.54
CA ALA A 53 -0.45 -19.67 9.54
C ALA A 53 -0.47 -21.18 9.83
N ASP A 54 -1.61 -21.80 9.54
CA ASP A 54 -1.80 -23.24 9.66
C ASP A 54 -1.12 -24.01 8.53
N ARG A 55 -1.05 -23.39 7.35
CA ARG A 55 -0.51 -24.01 6.14
C ARG A 55 0.21 -23.01 5.24
N PHE A 56 1.32 -23.44 4.68
CA PHE A 56 2.06 -22.73 3.63
C PHE A 56 2.04 -23.54 2.33
N GLU A 57 1.87 -22.85 1.20
CA GLU A 57 2.04 -23.42 -0.13
C GLU A 57 3.20 -22.73 -0.83
N ALA A 58 4.21 -23.50 -1.22
CA ALA A 58 5.40 -22.98 -1.89
C ALA A 58 5.15 -22.91 -3.40
N TYR A 59 5.57 -21.81 -4.00
CA TYR A 59 5.48 -21.57 -5.43
C TYR A 59 6.87 -21.36 -6.01
N GLU A 60 7.09 -21.85 -7.21
CA GLU A 60 8.33 -21.61 -7.95
C GLU A 60 8.33 -20.17 -8.45
N VAL A 61 9.42 -19.45 -8.20
CA VAL A 61 9.65 -18.11 -8.71
C VAL A 61 10.53 -18.22 -9.96
N PRO A 62 9.99 -18.00 -11.17
CA PRO A 62 10.81 -18.01 -12.37
C PRO A 62 11.86 -16.89 -12.28
N GLU A 63 13.12 -17.24 -12.51
CA GLU A 63 14.26 -16.30 -12.41
C GLU A 63 14.08 -15.03 -13.26
N ALA A 64 13.39 -15.16 -14.41
CA ALA A 64 13.09 -14.07 -15.33
C ALA A 64 12.09 -13.02 -14.81
N ILE A 65 11.34 -13.32 -13.73
CA ILE A 65 10.27 -12.46 -13.21
C ILE A 65 10.81 -11.44 -12.20
N SER A 66 11.82 -11.82 -11.41
CA SER A 66 12.39 -10.97 -10.36
C SER A 66 13.83 -10.54 -10.63
N ASP A 67 14.39 -10.84 -11.81
CA ASP A 67 15.84 -10.72 -12.06
C ASP A 67 16.68 -11.46 -11.00
N GLY A 68 16.15 -12.59 -10.49
CA GLY A 68 16.74 -13.35 -9.39
C GLY A 68 16.66 -12.71 -7.98
N SER A 69 16.11 -11.50 -7.83
CA SER A 69 16.00 -10.83 -6.52
C SER A 69 15.01 -11.49 -5.56
N VAL A 70 14.01 -12.23 -6.05
CA VAL A 70 13.09 -13.04 -5.22
C VAL A 70 13.41 -14.51 -5.43
N SER A 71 13.72 -15.22 -4.34
CA SER A 71 14.25 -16.60 -4.39
C SER A 71 13.30 -17.67 -3.87
N ASP A 72 12.47 -17.33 -2.87
CA ASP A 72 11.41 -18.20 -2.38
C ASP A 72 10.10 -17.40 -2.32
N PHE A 73 8.97 -18.06 -2.60
CA PHE A 73 7.64 -17.49 -2.46
C PHE A 73 6.66 -18.52 -1.87
N TYR A 74 5.89 -18.10 -0.87
CA TYR A 74 4.91 -18.91 -0.18
C TYR A 74 3.60 -18.13 -0.01
N ILE A 75 2.47 -18.81 -0.16
CA ILE A 75 1.18 -18.31 0.28
C ILE A 75 0.85 -18.95 1.63
N ALA A 76 0.50 -18.12 2.60
CA ALA A 76 0.11 -18.53 3.94
C ALA A 76 -1.42 -18.62 4.05
N TYR A 77 -1.93 -19.68 4.67
CA TYR A 77 -3.36 -19.96 4.82
C TYR A 77 -3.73 -20.33 6.26
N ASP A 78 -4.97 -20.02 6.62
CA ASP A 78 -5.62 -20.52 7.83
C ASP A 78 -6.14 -21.97 7.65
N MET A 79 -6.73 -22.54 8.72
CA MET A 79 -7.37 -23.85 8.70
C MET A 79 -8.47 -24.00 7.62
N ASN A 80 -9.11 -22.91 7.22
CA ASN A 80 -10.21 -22.88 6.26
C ASN A 80 -9.76 -22.64 4.82
N ARG A 81 -8.45 -22.46 4.58
CA ARG A 81 -7.85 -22.06 3.29
C ARG A 81 -8.15 -20.62 2.88
N LYS A 82 -8.44 -19.74 3.84
CA LYS A 82 -8.37 -18.29 3.63
C LYS A 82 -6.90 -17.88 3.53
N VAL A 83 -6.56 -17.04 2.56
CA VAL A 83 -5.22 -16.44 2.46
C VAL A 83 -5.02 -15.47 3.63
N LEU A 84 -3.90 -15.62 4.33
CA LEU A 84 -3.47 -14.74 5.43
C LEU A 84 -2.37 -13.77 4.98
N GLY A 85 -1.68 -14.08 3.88
CA GLY A 85 -0.60 -13.26 3.36
C GLY A 85 0.41 -14.06 2.56
N TYR A 86 1.52 -13.39 2.27
CA TYR A 86 2.58 -13.87 1.40
C TYR A 86 3.90 -13.84 2.14
N VAL A 87 4.72 -14.88 2.00
CA VAL A 87 6.09 -14.90 2.51
C VAL A 87 7.05 -15.04 1.36
N LEU A 88 8.06 -14.18 1.31
CA LEU A 88 9.08 -14.21 0.27
C LEU A 88 10.48 -13.94 0.80
N THR A 89 11.46 -14.58 0.18
CA THR A 89 12.87 -14.33 0.43
C THR A 89 13.42 -13.42 -0.68
N VAL A 90 13.82 -12.21 -0.31
CA VAL A 90 14.41 -11.22 -1.20
C VAL A 90 15.92 -11.13 -0.96
N ARG A 91 16.69 -11.07 -2.05
CA ARG A 91 18.13 -10.83 -2.04
C ARG A 91 18.45 -9.55 -2.80
N ILE A 92 19.17 -8.66 -2.13
CA ILE A 92 19.70 -7.42 -2.72
C ILE A 92 21.22 -7.50 -2.69
N SER A 93 21.85 -7.24 -3.84
CA SER A 93 23.31 -7.17 -3.98
C SER A 93 23.72 -5.74 -4.30
N THR A 94 24.63 -5.20 -3.50
CA THR A 94 25.20 -3.85 -3.63
C THR A 94 26.72 -3.94 -3.77
N ASP A 95 27.40 -2.82 -4.01
CA ASP A 95 28.87 -2.76 -3.94
C ASP A 95 29.40 -2.91 -2.50
N GLN A 96 28.55 -2.66 -1.50
CA GLN A 96 28.85 -2.83 -0.08
C GLN A 96 28.57 -4.24 0.46
N GLY A 97 28.02 -5.13 -0.36
CA GLY A 97 27.76 -6.53 -0.01
C GLY A 97 26.35 -6.97 -0.37
N GLU A 98 25.98 -8.17 0.09
CA GLU A 98 24.66 -8.76 -0.17
C GLU A 98 23.84 -8.87 1.12
N LEU A 99 22.53 -8.70 0.97
CA LEU A 99 21.55 -8.89 2.03
C LEU A 99 20.45 -9.84 1.55
N SER A 100 20.23 -10.92 2.28
CA SER A 100 19.10 -11.82 2.09
C SER A 100 18.14 -11.65 3.26
N SER A 101 16.91 -11.23 2.96
CA SER A 101 15.87 -11.00 3.96
C SER A 101 14.62 -11.79 3.60
N ARG A 102 13.92 -12.30 4.60
CA ARG A 102 12.61 -12.91 4.44
C ARG A 102 11.57 -12.00 5.06
N MET A 103 10.46 -11.80 4.36
CA MET A 103 9.38 -10.93 4.80
C MET A 103 8.02 -11.59 4.64
N ALA A 104 7.11 -11.26 5.54
CA ALA A 104 5.69 -11.53 5.40
C ALA A 104 4.97 -10.24 5.00
N ILE A 105 4.17 -10.30 3.95
CA ILE A 105 3.35 -9.21 3.43
C ILE A 105 1.87 -9.62 3.59
N SER A 106 1.01 -8.65 3.89
CA SER A 106 -0.45 -8.85 4.01
C SER A 106 -1.05 -9.47 2.75
N GLU A 107 -2.21 -10.11 2.87
CA GLU A 107 -2.97 -10.68 1.75
C GLU A 107 -3.38 -9.63 0.69
N THR A 108 -3.36 -8.35 1.05
CA THR A 108 -3.61 -7.21 0.15
C THR A 108 -2.34 -6.65 -0.49
N GLY A 109 -1.17 -7.12 -0.09
CA GLY A 109 0.10 -6.64 -0.64
C GLY A 109 0.53 -5.26 -0.17
N ASP A 110 -0.22 -4.62 0.73
CA ASP A 110 -0.06 -3.21 1.11
C ASP A 110 0.64 -3.01 2.45
N ARG A 111 0.86 -4.08 3.24
CA ARG A 111 1.52 -4.01 4.56
C ARG A 111 2.63 -5.03 4.71
N LEU A 112 3.73 -4.59 5.29
CA LEU A 112 4.80 -5.47 5.77
C LEU A 112 4.45 -5.96 7.17
N LEU A 113 4.07 -7.24 7.31
CA LEU A 113 3.69 -7.82 8.59
C LEU A 113 4.91 -8.02 9.50
N ALA A 114 5.98 -8.54 8.91
CA ALA A 114 7.24 -8.80 9.59
C ALA A 114 8.39 -8.98 8.59
N ILE A 115 9.61 -8.75 9.04
CA ILE A 115 10.83 -8.98 8.27
C ILE A 115 11.92 -9.58 9.18
N GLU A 116 12.69 -10.49 8.62
CA GLU A 116 13.90 -11.03 9.21
C GLU A 116 15.06 -11.01 8.21
N VAL A 117 16.26 -10.84 8.72
CA VAL A 117 17.49 -10.94 7.94
C VAL A 117 18.01 -12.37 8.07
N LEU A 118 18.11 -13.09 6.94
CA LEU A 118 18.55 -14.48 6.91
C LEU A 118 20.07 -14.60 6.84
N ASP A 119 20.68 -13.83 5.95
CA ASP A 119 22.10 -13.82 5.72
C ASP A 119 22.53 -12.45 5.20
N SER A 120 23.76 -12.06 5.52
CA SER A 120 24.32 -10.80 5.06
C SER A 120 25.83 -10.85 4.98
N SER A 121 26.35 -10.32 3.88
CA SER A 121 27.77 -10.04 3.67
C SER A 121 28.07 -8.53 3.62
N MET A 122 27.13 -7.70 4.09
CA MET A 122 27.28 -6.25 4.14
C MET A 122 28.50 -5.84 4.97
N GLN A 123 29.28 -4.89 4.46
CA GLN A 123 30.50 -4.40 5.12
C GLN A 123 30.24 -3.79 6.51
N SER A 124 29.09 -3.12 6.68
CA SER A 124 28.64 -2.56 7.96
C SER A 124 27.31 -3.18 8.36
N LEU A 125 27.31 -3.85 9.52
CA LEU A 125 26.11 -4.42 10.12
C LEU A 125 25.76 -3.66 11.40
N PRO A 126 24.48 -3.33 11.63
CA PRO A 126 24.06 -2.82 12.91
C PRO A 126 24.21 -3.88 14.01
N SER A 127 24.33 -3.44 15.26
CA SER A 127 24.25 -4.37 16.40
C SER A 127 22.85 -4.97 16.51
N LEU A 128 22.71 -6.13 17.18
CA LEU A 128 21.44 -6.86 17.24
C LEU A 128 20.28 -6.01 17.79
N ASN A 129 20.51 -5.23 18.85
CA ASN A 129 19.51 -4.32 19.40
C ASN A 129 19.11 -3.19 18.44
N VAL A 130 20.02 -2.75 17.57
CA VAL A 130 19.75 -1.74 16.55
C VAL A 130 19.00 -2.35 15.36
N MET A 131 19.31 -3.61 15.02
CA MET A 131 18.54 -4.40 14.05
C MET A 131 17.09 -4.58 14.53
N ASP A 132 16.89 -4.95 15.79
CA ASP A 132 15.55 -5.11 16.38
C ASP A 132 14.76 -3.81 16.32
N ALA A 133 15.41 -2.66 16.59
CA ALA A 133 14.78 -1.35 16.47
C ALA A 133 14.39 -1.01 15.02
N LEU A 134 15.24 -1.36 14.04
CA LEU A 134 14.94 -1.16 12.62
C LEU A 134 13.79 -2.06 12.16
N ASN A 135 13.79 -3.34 12.54
CA ASN A 135 12.69 -4.26 12.26
C ASN A 135 11.38 -3.77 12.90
N GLY A 136 11.45 -3.19 14.11
CA GLY A 136 10.30 -2.58 14.77
C GLY A 136 9.72 -1.39 14.00
N GLN A 137 10.56 -0.56 13.35
CA GLN A 137 10.08 0.51 12.47
C GLN A 137 9.36 0.00 11.21
N LEU A 138 9.63 -1.25 10.81
CA LEU A 138 9.09 -1.89 9.61
C LEU A 138 7.89 -2.80 9.92
N GLN A 139 7.57 -3.04 11.19
CA GLN A 139 6.50 -3.97 11.56
C GLN A 139 5.12 -3.34 11.40
N GLY A 140 4.27 -3.97 10.59
CA GLY A 140 2.87 -3.57 10.36
C GLY A 140 2.70 -2.33 9.47
N VAL A 141 3.80 -1.74 8.98
CA VAL A 141 3.75 -0.50 8.19
C VAL A 141 3.20 -0.74 6.80
N ARG A 142 2.65 0.30 6.19
CA ARG A 142 2.26 0.26 4.79
C ARG A 142 3.50 0.34 3.89
N ILE A 143 3.53 -0.47 2.85
CA ILE A 143 4.61 -0.54 1.85
C ILE A 143 4.13 0.07 0.53
N PRO A 144 5.02 0.65 -0.30
CA PRO A 144 6.47 0.71 -0.14
C PRO A 144 6.94 1.74 0.91
N VAL A 145 8.17 1.58 1.37
CA VAL A 145 8.79 2.41 2.41
C VAL A 145 9.98 3.21 1.88
N ALA A 146 10.31 4.31 2.53
CA ALA A 146 11.53 5.06 2.27
C ALA A 146 12.25 5.42 3.57
N LEU A 147 13.57 5.66 3.49
CA LEU A 147 14.31 6.26 4.60
C LEU A 147 13.94 7.73 4.74
N GLN A 148 13.69 8.16 5.97
CA GLN A 148 13.63 9.54 6.37
C GLN A 148 15.06 10.08 6.40
N LEU A 149 15.54 10.47 5.24
CA LEU A 149 16.77 11.27 5.16
C LEU A 149 16.46 12.61 5.84
N GLU A 150 17.33 13.10 6.73
CA GLU A 150 17.31 14.53 7.09
C GLU A 150 17.61 15.31 5.79
N TYR A 151 16.55 15.61 5.03
CA TYR A 151 16.66 16.16 3.70
C TYR A 151 17.32 17.53 3.78
N ASN A 152 18.51 17.66 3.21
CA ASN A 152 18.99 18.96 2.76
C ASN A 152 18.08 19.35 1.58
N SER A 153 17.18 20.30 1.83
CA SER A 153 16.00 20.67 1.02
C SER A 153 16.30 21.21 -0.38
N GLU A 154 17.54 21.10 -0.87
CA GLU A 154 18.00 21.75 -2.10
C GLU A 154 18.00 20.85 -3.33
N GLU A 155 17.85 19.53 -3.19
CA GLU A 155 17.99 18.60 -4.32
C GLU A 155 16.65 18.17 -4.96
N LEU A 156 15.50 18.46 -4.33
CA LEU A 156 14.17 18.13 -4.87
C LEU A 156 13.79 19.03 -6.06
N ILE A 157 14.32 18.73 -7.25
CA ILE A 157 13.90 19.39 -8.48
C ILE A 157 13.49 18.35 -9.54
N TYR A 158 12.18 18.38 -9.84
CA TYR A 158 11.49 18.00 -11.08
C TYR A 158 11.45 16.52 -11.54
N SER A 159 10.23 15.99 -11.69
CA SER A 159 9.58 15.93 -13.02
C SER A 159 8.42 14.93 -13.16
N GLU A 160 7.90 14.30 -12.11
CA GLU A 160 6.81 13.33 -12.34
C GLU A 160 5.40 13.95 -12.35
N TYR A 161 5.17 15.00 -11.56
CA TYR A 161 3.85 15.64 -11.44
C TYR A 161 3.94 17.17 -11.31
N PRO A 162 2.98 17.92 -11.90
CA PRO A 162 2.94 19.38 -11.75
C PRO A 162 2.79 19.73 -10.26
N SER A 163 3.59 20.68 -9.77
CA SER A 163 3.36 21.23 -8.43
C SER A 163 1.97 21.86 -8.39
N VAL A 164 1.25 21.62 -7.30
CA VAL A 164 -0.04 22.27 -7.07
C VAL A 164 0.26 23.59 -6.38
N GLU A 165 0.07 24.70 -7.10
CA GLU A 165 0.30 26.03 -6.56
C GLU A 165 -0.52 26.23 -5.27
N GLY A 166 0.15 26.69 -4.21
CA GLY A 166 -0.47 27.05 -2.95
C GLY A 166 -0.56 25.94 -1.91
N LEU A 167 -0.02 24.74 -2.11
CA LEU A 167 0.08 23.76 -1.03
C LEU A 167 1.28 24.05 -0.12
N HIS A 168 1.05 24.08 1.20
CA HIS A 168 2.12 24.14 2.20
C HIS A 168 2.54 22.73 2.62
N ASP A 169 3.83 22.58 2.85
CA ASP A 169 4.44 21.34 3.32
C ASP A 169 3.98 20.96 4.72
N GLY A 170 3.76 19.67 4.95
CA GLY A 170 3.30 19.15 6.25
C GLY A 170 2.46 17.88 6.10
N VAL A 171 1.96 17.40 7.24
CA VAL A 171 0.99 16.31 7.31
C VAL A 171 -0.35 16.90 7.69
N PHE A 172 -1.38 16.62 6.88
CA PHE A 172 -2.72 17.18 7.01
C PHE A 172 -3.72 16.06 7.20
N PHE A 173 -4.56 16.20 8.21
CA PHE A 173 -5.51 15.17 8.65
C PHE A 173 -6.94 15.69 8.61
N ALA A 174 -7.88 14.85 8.20
CA ALA A 174 -9.31 15.08 8.27
C ALA A 174 -10.03 13.77 8.58
N GLU A 175 -11.09 13.83 9.39
CA GLU A 175 -11.91 12.67 9.73
C GLU A 175 -13.40 13.03 9.70
N ASN A 176 -14.26 12.01 9.66
CA ASN A 176 -15.70 12.22 9.87
C ASN A 176 -15.99 12.60 11.31
N ASP A 177 -17.05 13.39 11.52
CA ASP A 177 -17.56 13.67 12.86
C ASP A 177 -18.22 12.43 13.49
N ASP A 178 -18.96 11.67 12.68
CA ASP A 178 -19.74 10.51 13.12
C ASP A 178 -19.24 9.19 12.52
N TYR A 179 -19.50 8.11 13.26
CA TYR A 179 -19.38 6.74 12.75
C TYR A 179 -20.47 6.45 11.72
N ASP A 180 -20.12 5.70 10.67
CA ASP A 180 -21.06 5.18 9.70
C ASP A 180 -21.95 4.07 10.27
N ASN A 181 -22.90 3.59 9.45
CA ASN A 181 -23.80 2.50 9.82
C ASN A 181 -23.11 1.15 10.05
N SER A 182 -21.86 1.01 9.60
CA SER A 182 -21.00 -0.16 9.80
C SER A 182 -20.14 -0.04 11.06
N GLY A 183 -20.25 1.07 11.80
CA GLY A 183 -19.49 1.31 13.03
C GLY A 183 -18.07 1.84 12.80
N TYR A 184 -17.79 2.43 11.63
CA TYR A 184 -16.46 2.95 11.28
C TYR A 184 -16.48 4.47 11.07
N LYS A 185 -15.42 5.15 11.49
CA LYS A 185 -15.20 6.59 11.28
C LYS A 185 -14.03 6.80 10.34
N ASP A 186 -14.32 7.19 9.10
CA ASP A 186 -13.29 7.42 8.08
C ASP A 186 -12.37 8.59 8.42
N TYR A 187 -11.10 8.44 8.05
CA TYR A 187 -10.11 9.51 8.06
C TYR A 187 -9.25 9.49 6.80
N VAL A 188 -8.70 10.65 6.46
CA VAL A 188 -7.67 10.81 5.43
C VAL A 188 -6.50 11.59 6.00
N GLU A 189 -5.30 11.07 5.80
CA GLU A 189 -4.04 11.76 6.06
C GLU A 189 -3.33 12.03 4.72
N ILE A 190 -2.85 13.26 4.50
CA ILE A 190 -2.11 13.66 3.31
C ILE A 190 -0.80 14.30 3.74
N THR A 191 0.31 13.80 3.18
CA THR A 191 1.62 14.44 3.33
C THR A 191 1.91 15.28 2.10
N VAL A 192 2.20 16.56 2.31
CA VAL A 192 2.62 17.50 1.28
C VAL A 192 4.09 17.85 1.45
N LYS A 193 4.83 17.87 0.35
CA LYS A 193 6.22 18.32 0.29
C LYS A 193 6.50 19.03 -1.03
N ASP A 194 7.17 20.18 -0.97
CA ASP A 194 7.47 21.06 -2.11
C ASP A 194 6.23 21.33 -2.98
N GLY A 195 5.10 21.58 -2.33
CA GLY A 195 3.83 21.85 -3.02
C GLY A 195 3.22 20.64 -3.76
N ARG A 196 3.60 19.41 -3.38
CA ARG A 196 3.09 18.15 -3.97
C ARG A 196 2.55 17.22 -2.90
N ILE A 197 1.46 16.52 -3.22
CA ILE A 197 0.94 15.41 -2.42
C ILE A 197 1.87 14.21 -2.64
N ILE A 198 2.61 13.81 -1.62
CA ILE A 198 3.57 12.68 -1.71
C ILE A 198 3.05 11.41 -1.06
N SER A 199 2.05 11.49 -0.19
CA SER A 199 1.39 10.33 0.41
C SER A 199 -0.06 10.67 0.74
N VAL A 200 -0.93 9.67 0.61
CA VAL A 200 -2.34 9.71 1.02
C VAL A 200 -2.62 8.39 1.74
N ASN A 201 -3.24 8.47 2.91
CA ASN A 201 -3.70 7.31 3.67
C ASN A 201 -5.19 7.48 3.96
N TRP A 202 -6.01 6.60 3.40
CA TRP A 202 -7.44 6.52 3.68
C TRP A 202 -7.71 5.21 4.43
N ASP A 203 -8.23 5.35 5.64
CA ASP A 203 -8.68 4.24 6.47
C ASP A 203 -9.89 4.66 7.30
N ALA A 204 -10.39 3.77 8.16
CA ALA A 204 -11.43 4.11 9.11
C ALA A 204 -11.27 3.41 10.45
N GLU A 205 -11.53 4.16 11.52
CA GLU A 205 -11.48 3.75 12.93
C GLU A 205 -12.73 2.96 13.32
N ALA A 206 -12.59 1.83 14.00
CA ALA A 206 -13.74 1.11 14.53
C ALA A 206 -14.26 1.77 15.84
N LYS A 207 -15.58 1.86 15.99
CA LYS A 207 -16.25 2.46 17.16
C LYS A 207 -15.90 1.81 18.49
N ASP A 208 -15.61 0.52 18.46
CA ASP A 208 -15.28 -0.28 19.63
C ASP A 208 -13.78 -0.33 19.95
N GLY A 209 -12.96 0.47 19.25
CA GLY A 209 -11.51 0.41 19.37
C GLY A 209 -10.91 -0.87 18.78
N GLY A 210 -11.67 -1.58 17.94
CA GLY A 210 -11.19 -2.72 17.17
C GLY A 210 -10.26 -2.32 16.03
N LYS A 211 -10.01 -3.28 15.14
CA LYS A 211 -9.15 -3.09 13.97
C LYS A 211 -9.73 -2.02 13.05
N ASN A 212 -8.85 -1.26 12.38
CA ASN A 212 -9.29 -0.34 11.33
C ASN A 212 -9.97 -1.09 10.16
N ARG A 213 -10.70 -0.37 9.31
CA ARG A 213 -11.50 -0.99 8.25
C ARG A 213 -10.64 -1.72 7.23
N ALA A 214 -9.45 -1.20 6.90
CA ALA A 214 -8.52 -1.90 6.02
C ALA A 214 -8.19 -3.30 6.57
N GLN A 215 -7.70 -3.37 7.81
CA GLN A 215 -7.34 -4.63 8.46
C GLN A 215 -8.56 -5.53 8.69
N SER A 216 -9.72 -4.96 9.02
CA SER A 216 -10.96 -5.73 9.15
C SER A 216 -11.41 -6.36 7.83
N SER A 217 -11.18 -5.68 6.70
CA SER A 217 -11.56 -6.19 5.37
C SER A 217 -10.65 -7.31 4.87
N VAL A 218 -9.36 -7.17 5.17
CA VAL A 218 -8.29 -8.17 5.09
C VAL A 218 -8.69 -9.41 5.90
N ASP A 219 -9.05 -9.21 7.17
CA ASP A 219 -9.47 -10.28 8.07
C ASP A 219 -10.84 -10.90 7.74
N GLY A 220 -11.61 -10.32 6.83
CA GLY A 220 -12.95 -10.78 6.44
C GLY A 220 -14.04 -10.45 7.49
N GLU A 221 -13.68 -9.67 8.50
CA GLU A 221 -14.61 -9.11 9.49
C GLU A 221 -15.47 -8.00 8.85
N TYR A 222 -14.87 -7.22 7.95
CA TYR A 222 -15.57 -6.25 7.11
C TYR A 222 -15.81 -6.81 5.70
N ASN A 223 -17.07 -7.14 5.38
CA ASN A 223 -17.42 -7.83 4.15
C ASN A 223 -17.82 -6.84 3.05
N MET A 224 -17.18 -6.98 1.89
CA MET A 224 -17.60 -6.30 0.66
C MET A 224 -18.64 -7.16 -0.09
N PRO A 225 -19.50 -6.55 -0.92
CA PRO A 225 -20.40 -7.30 -1.80
C PRO A 225 -19.67 -8.38 -2.62
N ASP A 226 -20.34 -9.52 -2.84
CA ASP A 226 -19.78 -10.64 -3.59
C ASP A 226 -19.26 -10.19 -4.97
N GLY A 227 -18.02 -10.55 -5.28
CA GLY A 227 -17.36 -10.23 -6.55
C GLY A 227 -16.61 -8.90 -6.58
N GLN A 228 -16.64 -8.11 -5.50
CA GLN A 228 -15.80 -6.91 -5.36
C GLN A 228 -14.48 -7.23 -4.66
N GLN A 229 -13.46 -6.39 -4.91
CA GLN A 229 -12.23 -6.40 -4.12
C GLN A 229 -12.53 -6.00 -2.67
N ILE A 230 -11.69 -6.42 -1.72
CA ILE A 230 -11.81 -6.00 -0.32
C ILE A 230 -11.52 -4.50 -0.17
N TRP A 231 -12.01 -3.91 0.92
CA TRP A 231 -11.97 -2.46 1.12
C TRP A 231 -10.55 -1.90 1.04
N ALA A 232 -9.59 -2.56 1.70
CA ALA A 232 -8.18 -2.19 1.72
C ALA A 232 -7.57 -2.04 0.32
N ALA A 233 -7.84 -2.97 -0.60
CA ALA A 233 -7.32 -2.90 -1.96
C ALA A 233 -7.90 -1.71 -2.74
N GLN A 234 -9.20 -1.45 -2.57
CA GLN A 234 -9.88 -0.35 -3.25
C GLN A 234 -9.47 1.03 -2.68
N SER A 235 -9.33 1.16 -1.36
CA SER A 235 -8.87 2.41 -0.75
C SER A 235 -7.43 2.73 -1.16
N TYR A 236 -6.57 1.71 -1.21
CA TYR A 236 -5.21 1.82 -1.70
C TYR A 236 -5.13 2.31 -3.15
N SER A 237 -5.98 1.79 -4.04
CA SER A 237 -6.08 2.27 -5.43
C SER A 237 -6.48 3.75 -5.51
N MET A 238 -7.38 4.20 -4.64
CA MET A 238 -7.78 5.61 -4.58
C MET A 238 -6.66 6.52 -4.08
N GLU A 239 -5.96 6.12 -3.01
CA GLU A 239 -4.79 6.82 -2.49
C GLU A 239 -3.74 7.02 -3.58
N ASN A 240 -3.36 5.93 -4.25
CA ASN A 240 -2.38 5.94 -5.34
C ASN A 240 -2.81 6.84 -6.48
N MET A 241 -4.09 6.79 -6.88
CA MET A 241 -4.57 7.63 -7.96
C MET A 241 -4.46 9.11 -7.60
N LEU A 242 -4.89 9.51 -6.39
CA LEU A 242 -4.81 10.93 -5.99
C LEU A 242 -3.37 11.44 -6.00
N VAL A 243 -2.45 10.64 -5.48
CA VAL A 243 -1.03 10.95 -5.52
C VAL A 243 -0.51 11.04 -6.98
N LYS A 244 -0.99 10.18 -7.89
CA LYS A 244 -0.61 10.25 -9.31
C LYS A 244 -1.20 11.46 -10.04
N VAL A 245 -2.44 11.85 -9.76
CA VAL A 245 -3.11 12.92 -10.54
C VAL A 245 -2.89 14.31 -9.96
N GLN A 246 -2.48 14.40 -8.69
CA GLN A 246 -2.29 15.62 -7.89
C GLN A 246 -3.53 16.54 -7.85
N ASP A 247 -4.70 16.03 -8.21
CA ASP A 247 -5.92 16.81 -8.42
C ASP A 247 -7.14 15.93 -8.16
N LEU A 248 -7.94 16.30 -7.15
CA LEU A 248 -9.15 15.57 -6.78
C LEU A 248 -10.19 15.53 -7.89
N ASP A 249 -10.30 16.57 -8.71
CA ASP A 249 -11.30 16.62 -9.77
C ASP A 249 -10.96 15.63 -10.90
N LYS A 250 -9.68 15.32 -11.06
CA LYS A 250 -9.22 14.28 -11.98
C LYS A 250 -9.55 12.87 -11.54
N LEU A 251 -10.01 12.63 -10.30
CA LEU A 251 -10.54 11.33 -9.89
C LEU A 251 -11.89 10.98 -10.53
N ALA A 252 -12.50 11.94 -11.25
CA ALA A 252 -13.73 11.76 -12.02
C ALA A 252 -14.85 11.10 -11.21
N ILE A 253 -15.07 11.58 -9.98
CA ILE A 253 -16.11 11.07 -9.09
C ILE A 253 -17.47 11.59 -9.56
N LYS A 254 -18.35 10.67 -9.92
CA LYS A 254 -19.70 10.95 -10.40
C LYS A 254 -20.62 11.36 -9.26
N SER A 255 -21.78 11.91 -9.60
CA SER A 255 -22.82 12.28 -8.65
C SER A 255 -23.41 11.10 -7.86
N ASP A 256 -23.28 9.87 -8.39
CA ASP A 256 -23.67 8.63 -7.69
C ASP A 256 -22.64 8.17 -6.63
N GLY A 257 -21.46 8.80 -6.61
CA GLY A 257 -20.38 8.55 -5.66
C GLY A 257 -19.27 7.63 -6.13
N TYR A 258 -19.33 7.11 -7.36
CA TYR A 258 -18.33 6.19 -7.91
C TYR A 258 -17.35 6.92 -8.82
N THR A 259 -16.14 6.41 -8.93
CA THR A 259 -15.17 6.80 -9.97
C THR A 259 -15.27 5.84 -11.16
N GLU A 260 -14.93 6.31 -12.36
CA GLU A 260 -14.86 5.48 -13.57
C GLU A 260 -13.42 5.27 -14.08
N ILE A 261 -12.43 5.88 -13.44
CA ILE A 261 -11.04 5.90 -13.94
C ILE A 261 -10.04 5.18 -13.03
N VAL A 262 -10.45 4.83 -11.80
CA VAL A 262 -9.59 4.11 -10.86
C VAL A 262 -9.94 2.63 -10.95
N ASP A 263 -9.04 1.87 -11.58
CA ASP A 263 -9.21 0.44 -11.75
C ASP A 263 -9.33 -0.27 -10.39
N GLY A 264 -10.24 -1.26 -10.32
CA GLY A 264 -10.48 -2.07 -9.12
C GLY A 264 -11.39 -1.43 -8.07
N VAL A 265 -11.75 -0.14 -8.20
CA VAL A 265 -12.62 0.56 -7.26
C VAL A 265 -14.09 0.45 -7.67
N ASP A 266 -14.86 -0.30 -6.88
CA ASP A 266 -16.31 -0.51 -7.02
C ASP A 266 -17.05 -0.16 -5.71
N MET A 267 -16.59 0.89 -5.03
CA MET A 267 -17.23 1.45 -3.84
C MET A 267 -17.52 2.95 -4.01
N LYS A 268 -18.42 3.47 -3.16
CA LYS A 268 -18.62 4.93 -3.07
C LYS A 268 -17.40 5.58 -2.42
N VAL A 269 -16.89 6.63 -3.06
CA VAL A 269 -15.68 7.35 -2.67
C VAL A 269 -15.95 8.83 -2.32
N ASN A 270 -17.22 9.23 -2.11
CA ASN A 270 -17.55 10.61 -1.71
C ASN A 270 -16.89 11.00 -0.38
N VAL A 271 -16.78 10.05 0.56
CA VAL A 271 -16.16 10.29 1.86
C VAL A 271 -14.68 10.59 1.67
N PHE A 272 -13.97 9.76 0.91
CA PHE A 272 -12.58 10.01 0.51
C PHE A 272 -12.41 11.39 -0.12
N TYR A 273 -13.22 11.74 -1.14
CA TYR A 273 -13.12 13.05 -1.80
C TYR A 273 -13.28 14.22 -0.83
N ARG A 274 -14.30 14.16 0.05
CA ARG A 274 -14.55 15.22 1.02
C ARG A 274 -13.39 15.39 2.00
N LEU A 275 -12.92 14.29 2.60
CA LEU A 275 -11.84 14.34 3.58
C LEU A 275 -10.50 14.72 2.94
N ALA A 276 -10.18 14.19 1.77
CA ALA A 276 -8.99 14.59 1.02
C ALA A 276 -9.04 16.06 0.61
N LYS A 277 -10.22 16.57 0.22
CA LYS A 277 -10.41 18.00 -0.10
C LYS A 277 -10.13 18.87 1.12
N GLU A 278 -10.62 18.45 2.29
CA GLU A 278 -10.35 19.13 3.55
C GLU A 278 -8.86 19.13 3.90
N CYS A 279 -8.15 18.01 3.72
CA CYS A 279 -6.70 17.97 3.90
C CYS A 279 -5.96 18.91 2.95
N ILE A 280 -6.37 18.98 1.68
CA ILE A 280 -5.79 19.90 0.69
C ILE A 280 -6.08 21.35 1.05
N GLU A 281 -7.28 21.68 1.53
CA GLU A 281 -7.62 23.02 2.01
C GLU A 281 -6.85 23.38 3.29
N ASN A 282 -6.68 22.43 4.20
CA ASN A 282 -5.84 22.58 5.39
C ASN A 282 -4.38 22.85 4.99
N SER A 283 -3.85 22.13 3.99
CA SER A 283 -2.53 22.42 3.41
C SER A 283 -2.44 23.81 2.83
N ARG A 284 -3.41 24.25 2.03
CA ARG A 284 -3.42 25.61 1.46
C ARG A 284 -3.45 26.71 2.51
N ASN A 285 -4.08 26.45 3.65
CA ASN A 285 -4.20 27.39 4.75
C ASN A 285 -3.12 27.20 5.84
N ASN A 286 -2.22 26.23 5.66
CA ASN A 286 -1.23 25.82 6.66
C ASN A 286 -1.84 25.50 8.05
N VAL A 287 -2.98 24.80 8.05
CA VAL A 287 -3.69 24.36 9.25
C VAL A 287 -3.33 22.90 9.53
N ILE A 288 -2.50 22.68 10.55
CA ILE A 288 -2.16 21.33 11.00
C ILE A 288 -3.16 20.94 12.09
N LYS A 289 -4.00 19.94 11.82
CA LYS A 289 -4.84 19.31 12.84
C LYS A 289 -4.02 18.24 13.56
N GLU A 290 -4.17 18.16 14.89
CA GLU A 290 -3.56 17.08 15.65
C GLU A 290 -4.18 15.74 15.20
N ILE A 291 -3.32 14.78 14.84
CA ILE A 291 -3.73 13.41 14.58
C ILE A 291 -4.02 12.79 15.96
N PRO A 292 -5.25 12.33 16.24
CA PRO A 292 -5.58 11.79 17.54
C PRO A 292 -4.65 10.61 17.87
N THR A 293 -3.88 10.70 18.96
CA THR A 293 -3.06 9.58 19.42
C THR A 293 -3.94 8.46 19.96
N GLU A 294 -3.49 7.21 19.79
CA GLU A 294 -4.24 5.97 20.10
C GLU A 294 -4.83 5.92 21.54
N GLY A 295 -4.29 6.71 22.47
CA GLY A 295 -4.75 6.83 23.86
C GLY A 295 -5.86 7.86 24.15
N GLU A 296 -6.08 8.87 23.31
CA GLU A 296 -7.15 9.88 23.51
C GLU A 296 -8.48 9.48 22.86
N ARG A 297 -8.49 8.38 22.09
CA ARG A 297 -9.62 7.94 21.26
C ARG A 297 -10.69 7.12 22.01
N THR A 298 -10.60 6.97 23.33
CA THR A 298 -11.46 6.06 24.12
C THR A 298 -12.52 6.72 25.00
N GLU A 299 -12.64 8.05 25.02
CA GLU A 299 -13.62 8.73 25.86
C GLU A 299 -14.59 9.61 25.07
N GLU A 300 -15.59 9.01 24.43
CA GLU A 300 -16.92 9.62 24.39
C GLU A 300 -17.99 8.59 24.79
N THR A 301 -18.14 8.45 26.10
CA THR A 301 -19.30 7.80 26.73
C THR A 301 -20.59 8.52 26.34
N GLY A 302 -21.54 7.73 25.85
CA GLY A 302 -22.77 8.20 25.23
C GLY A 302 -23.69 9.05 26.11
N THR A 303 -24.44 9.90 25.41
CA THR A 303 -25.72 10.44 25.90
C THR A 303 -26.75 10.28 24.79
N GLU A 304 -27.80 9.51 25.06
CA GLU A 304 -28.97 9.31 24.20
C GLU A 304 -29.92 10.54 24.20
N PRO A 305 -30.91 10.62 23.28
CA PRO A 305 -31.33 11.85 22.62
C PRO A 305 -32.50 12.56 23.28
N SER A 306 -32.66 13.87 23.03
CA SER A 306 -33.94 14.57 23.23
C SER A 306 -34.37 15.36 22.00
N GLU A 307 -35.52 14.94 21.49
CA GLU A 307 -36.63 15.73 20.93
C GLU A 307 -36.42 16.64 19.72
N ALA A 308 -37.22 16.31 18.70
CA ALA A 308 -37.52 17.10 17.53
C ALA A 308 -38.20 18.43 17.89
N GLU A 309 -37.81 19.49 17.20
CA GLU A 309 -38.71 20.60 16.91
C GLU A 309 -38.70 20.92 15.41
N GLU A 310 -39.92 21.10 14.91
CA GLU A 310 -40.30 21.28 13.53
C GLU A 310 -39.82 22.61 12.93
N LEU A 311 -39.67 22.59 11.60
CA LEU A 311 -39.51 23.74 10.71
C LEU A 311 -40.56 24.85 10.98
N PRO A 312 -40.26 26.08 10.52
CA PRO A 312 -41.22 26.65 9.58
C PRO A 312 -40.59 27.18 8.29
N SER A 313 -41.33 26.86 7.22
CA SER A 313 -41.30 27.40 5.86
C SER A 313 -41.63 28.90 5.75
N VAL A 314 -41.50 29.43 4.51
CA VAL A 314 -42.04 30.68 3.91
C VAL A 314 -40.92 31.73 3.66
N SER A 315 -40.71 32.36 2.50
CA SER A 315 -41.35 32.40 1.17
C SER A 315 -40.38 33.06 0.15
N ASN A 316 -40.65 32.85 -1.14
CA ASN A 316 -40.14 33.64 -2.26
C ASN A 316 -40.38 35.15 -2.09
N ASP A 317 -39.48 35.97 -2.63
CA ASP A 317 -39.83 37.07 -3.55
C ASP A 317 -38.61 37.53 -4.36
N ALA A 318 -38.84 37.71 -5.66
CA ALA A 318 -37.92 38.30 -6.62
C ALA A 318 -38.23 39.80 -6.77
N GLU A 319 -37.20 40.63 -6.94
CA GLU A 319 -37.04 41.65 -7.99
C GLU A 319 -36.03 42.73 -7.58
N ASP A 320 -35.17 43.05 -8.55
CA ASP A 320 -34.88 44.41 -9.04
C ASP A 320 -33.38 44.77 -9.14
N ALA A 321 -33.15 45.62 -10.14
CA ALA A 321 -32.01 45.71 -11.00
C ALA A 321 -30.97 46.77 -10.58
N SER A 322 -29.82 46.64 -11.25
CA SER A 322 -28.98 47.72 -11.77
C SER A 322 -28.09 48.52 -10.82
N ASN A 323 -26.81 48.54 -11.18
CA ASN A 323 -26.03 49.74 -11.53
C ASN A 323 -24.69 49.84 -10.78
N PHE A 324 -23.58 49.57 -11.47
CA PHE A 324 -22.26 50.14 -11.14
C PHE A 324 -21.56 50.58 -12.43
N PRO A 325 -21.08 51.84 -12.52
CA PRO A 325 -20.49 52.41 -13.72
C PRO A 325 -18.99 52.10 -13.81
N GLY A 326 -18.49 52.04 -15.05
CA GLY A 326 -17.06 52.02 -15.35
C GLY A 326 -16.45 53.43 -15.36
N ASP A 327 -15.14 53.49 -15.17
CA ASP A 327 -14.30 54.62 -15.50
C ASP A 327 -13.05 54.13 -16.24
N GLU A 328 -12.90 54.61 -17.48
CA GLU A 328 -11.70 54.55 -18.31
C GLU A 328 -10.71 55.65 -17.89
N VAL A 329 -9.40 55.37 -17.89
CA VAL A 329 -8.37 56.40 -18.03
C VAL A 329 -7.26 55.89 -18.96
N SER A 330 -6.88 56.75 -19.92
CA SER A 330 -6.00 56.46 -21.05
C SER A 330 -4.65 57.22 -20.98
N ILE A 331 -3.54 56.50 -21.27
CA ILE A 331 -2.23 56.84 -21.95
C ILE A 331 -1.31 57.98 -21.41
N PRO A 332 0.04 58.01 -21.66
CA PRO A 332 0.71 57.77 -22.95
C PRO A 332 2.01 56.93 -22.99
N SER A 333 2.32 56.52 -24.21
CA SER A 333 3.55 55.92 -24.74
C SER A 333 4.70 56.94 -24.80
N ASP A 334 5.92 56.50 -24.51
CA ASP A 334 7.13 57.11 -25.06
C ASP A 334 8.22 56.07 -25.34
N THR A 335 8.92 56.26 -26.45
CA THR A 335 9.92 55.37 -27.04
C THR A 335 11.32 55.96 -26.87
N ALA A 336 12.28 55.17 -26.39
CA ALA A 336 13.70 55.43 -26.61
C ALA A 336 14.47 54.11 -26.83
N LYS A 337 15.09 53.99 -28.01
CA LYS A 337 16.05 52.94 -28.38
C LYS A 337 17.45 53.32 -27.88
N VAL A 338 18.19 52.37 -27.30
CA VAL A 338 19.66 52.25 -27.45
C VAL A 338 19.99 50.76 -27.59
N GLU A 339 21.00 50.49 -28.41
CA GLU A 339 21.22 49.33 -29.24
C GLU A 339 22.43 48.51 -28.73
N ILE A 340 22.22 47.19 -28.61
CA ILE A 340 23.10 46.03 -28.91
C ILE A 340 24.49 45.91 -28.25
N ASP A 341 24.70 44.79 -27.52
CA ASP A 341 25.82 43.90 -27.83
C ASP A 341 25.34 42.43 -27.91
N ASN A 342 25.81 41.75 -28.95
CA ASN A 342 25.42 40.44 -29.44
C ASN A 342 26.29 39.36 -28.80
N GLY A 343 25.65 38.36 -28.18
CA GLY A 343 26.30 37.12 -27.77
C GLY A 343 25.43 35.91 -28.09
N GLY A 344 25.44 35.48 -29.35
CA GLY A 344 25.35 34.07 -29.77
C GLY A 344 24.21 33.20 -29.22
N ILE A 345 23.17 33.08 -30.03
CA ILE A 345 22.27 31.95 -30.23
C ILE A 345 22.98 30.59 -29.95
N GLU A 346 22.43 29.78 -29.04
CA GLU A 346 22.36 28.34 -29.31
C GLU A 346 20.97 27.82 -28.94
N ASP A 347 20.37 27.24 -29.98
CA ASP A 347 19.04 26.70 -30.09
C ASP A 347 18.99 25.37 -29.35
N GLY A 348 18.43 25.36 -28.14
CA GLY A 348 18.13 24.16 -27.39
C GLY A 348 16.96 23.42 -28.03
N VAL A 349 17.23 22.75 -29.14
CA VAL A 349 16.34 21.74 -29.73
C VAL A 349 16.03 20.72 -28.63
N VAL A 350 14.79 20.71 -28.14
CA VAL A 350 14.27 19.57 -27.39
C VAL A 350 14.19 18.42 -28.38
N VAL A 351 15.16 17.52 -28.32
CA VAL A 351 15.10 16.26 -29.05
C VAL A 351 13.97 15.45 -28.40
N PRO A 352 12.87 15.13 -29.10
CA PRO A 352 11.85 14.26 -28.53
C PRO A 352 12.44 12.85 -28.49
N GLY A 353 12.84 12.37 -27.32
CA GLY A 353 13.34 10.99 -27.19
C GLY A 353 14.33 10.69 -26.08
N GLU A 354 14.86 11.66 -25.33
CA GLU A 354 15.73 11.37 -24.18
C GLU A 354 15.21 12.11 -22.94
N VAL A 355 14.31 11.43 -22.22
CA VAL A 355 13.99 11.74 -20.83
C VAL A 355 15.23 11.32 -20.04
N GLY A 356 16.07 12.29 -19.68
CA GLY A 356 17.25 12.05 -18.86
C GLY A 356 16.85 11.77 -17.42
N ASP A 357 17.06 10.52 -17.01
CA ASP A 357 17.00 9.96 -15.66
C ASP A 357 17.75 10.80 -14.62
N ASN A 358 17.07 11.70 -13.91
CA ASN A 358 17.55 12.24 -12.63
C ASN A 358 16.36 12.50 -11.71
N LEU A 359 15.55 11.46 -11.53
CA LEU A 359 14.45 11.41 -10.57
C LEU A 359 15.07 11.18 -9.19
N ILE A 360 14.77 12.00 -8.18
CA ILE A 360 15.05 11.62 -6.79
C ILE A 360 14.06 10.53 -6.43
N GLU A 361 14.49 9.33 -6.74
CA GLU A 361 13.85 8.09 -6.45
C GLU A 361 14.05 7.77 -4.96
N SER A 362 13.17 6.96 -4.40
CA SER A 362 13.55 6.15 -3.23
C SER A 362 14.86 5.41 -3.51
N VAL A 363 15.43 4.74 -2.50
CA VAL A 363 16.62 3.88 -2.69
C VAL A 363 16.49 2.94 -3.91
N ASP A 364 15.27 2.65 -4.36
CA ASP A 364 14.95 1.61 -5.34
C ASP A 364 14.25 2.09 -6.61
N GLY A 365 14.35 3.36 -6.96
CA GLY A 365 13.67 3.83 -8.17
C GLY A 365 12.17 4.07 -8.02
N LEU A 366 11.59 3.81 -6.84
CA LEU A 366 10.17 4.09 -6.62
C LEU A 366 9.96 5.59 -6.51
N PRO A 367 8.96 6.14 -7.21
CA PRO A 367 8.62 7.53 -7.06
C PRO A 367 8.14 7.80 -5.63
N LEU A 368 8.48 8.97 -5.08
CA LEU A 368 8.02 9.37 -3.74
C LEU A 368 6.51 9.30 -3.60
N SER A 369 5.81 9.48 -4.71
CA SER A 369 4.36 9.39 -4.88
C SER A 369 3.81 7.99 -4.53
N GLU A 370 4.61 6.95 -4.65
CA GLU A 370 4.23 5.59 -4.30
C GLU A 370 4.54 5.27 -2.83
N ILE A 371 5.45 6.01 -2.19
CA ILE A 371 5.91 5.75 -0.82
C ILE A 371 4.79 5.97 0.20
N ARG A 372 4.55 4.95 1.03
CA ARG A 372 3.50 4.96 2.07
C ARG A 372 4.00 5.22 3.46
N THR A 373 5.20 4.76 3.78
CA THR A 373 5.79 4.94 5.11
C THR A 373 7.22 5.45 5.00
N GLN A 374 7.56 6.46 5.79
CA GLN A 374 8.95 6.85 6.02
C GLN A 374 9.43 6.24 7.33
N ILE A 375 10.62 5.64 7.32
CA ILE A 375 11.26 5.09 8.51
C ILE A 375 12.59 5.82 8.75
N LEU A 376 13.03 5.98 9.99
CA LEU A 376 14.25 6.70 10.31
C LEU A 376 15.51 6.00 9.80
N GLY A 377 15.48 4.67 9.70
CA GLY A 377 16.71 3.90 9.49
C GLY A 377 17.61 3.93 10.74
N VAL A 378 18.90 3.63 10.56
CA VAL A 378 19.90 3.67 11.64
C VAL A 378 21.23 4.27 11.19
N ASP A 379 21.68 5.33 11.86
CA ASP A 379 22.91 6.07 11.53
C ASP A 379 24.19 5.22 11.64
N SER A 380 24.19 4.20 12.50
CA SER A 380 25.34 3.31 12.67
C SER A 380 25.58 2.41 11.45
N ALA A 381 24.55 2.20 10.62
CA ALA A 381 24.61 1.34 9.44
C ALA A 381 23.65 1.86 8.35
N PRO A 382 23.95 3.01 7.73
CA PRO A 382 23.07 3.66 6.75
C PRO A 382 22.89 2.81 5.50
N GLU A 383 23.97 2.21 4.99
CA GLU A 383 23.92 1.31 3.82
C GLU A 383 23.08 0.07 4.09
N PHE A 384 23.15 -0.47 5.30
CA PHE A 384 22.31 -1.57 5.72
C PHE A 384 20.83 -1.16 5.74
N SER A 385 20.53 0.03 6.28
CA SER A 385 19.17 0.58 6.32
C SER A 385 18.60 0.73 4.90
N ALA A 386 19.40 1.30 3.99
CA ALA A 386 19.02 1.49 2.60
C ALA A 386 18.75 0.14 1.93
N THR A 387 19.67 -0.83 2.07
CA THR A 387 19.54 -2.17 1.48
C THR A 387 18.34 -2.94 2.05
N LEU A 388 18.00 -2.75 3.33
CA LEU A 388 16.82 -3.39 3.92
C LEU A 388 15.52 -2.78 3.37
N VAL A 389 15.47 -1.45 3.21
CA VAL A 389 14.38 -0.76 2.49
C VAL A 389 14.25 -1.28 1.06
N SER A 390 15.38 -1.48 0.37
CA SER A 390 15.41 -2.10 -0.96
C SER A 390 14.80 -3.47 -1.03
N ALA A 391 15.09 -4.31 -0.04
CA ALA A 391 14.51 -5.63 0.05
C ALA A 391 12.99 -5.56 0.20
N VAL A 392 12.49 -4.69 1.08
CA VAL A 392 11.05 -4.49 1.31
C VAL A 392 10.34 -4.02 0.04
N ASN A 393 10.87 -2.98 -0.61
CA ASN A 393 10.28 -2.41 -1.81
C ASN A 393 10.33 -3.35 -3.02
N THR A 394 11.38 -4.15 -3.14
CA THR A 394 11.46 -5.22 -4.13
C THR A 394 10.40 -6.28 -3.89
N GLY A 395 10.20 -6.67 -2.63
CA GLY A 395 9.14 -7.61 -2.27
C GLY A 395 7.74 -7.08 -2.58
N TYR A 396 7.49 -5.81 -2.25
CA TYR A 396 6.26 -5.10 -2.62
C TYR A 396 6.01 -5.11 -4.13
N LYS A 397 7.00 -4.71 -4.95
CA LYS A 397 6.90 -4.73 -6.42
C LYS A 397 6.54 -6.12 -6.94
N TYR A 398 7.16 -7.16 -6.39
CA TYR A 398 6.87 -8.55 -6.78
C TYR A 398 5.42 -8.94 -6.50
N ILE A 399 4.89 -8.63 -5.32
CA ILE A 399 3.49 -8.92 -4.98
C ILE A 399 2.54 -8.15 -5.90
N ARG A 400 2.80 -6.86 -6.10
CA ARG A 400 1.98 -5.97 -6.94
C ARG A 400 1.94 -6.40 -8.40
N ASP A 401 3.07 -6.81 -8.98
CA ASP A 401 3.16 -7.03 -10.42
C ASP A 401 2.83 -8.47 -10.84
N TYR A 402 2.94 -9.44 -9.92
CA TYR A 402 2.88 -10.87 -10.26
C TYR A 402 1.93 -11.71 -9.41
N VAL A 403 1.38 -11.17 -8.31
CA VAL A 403 0.53 -11.95 -7.39
C VAL A 403 -0.88 -11.39 -7.33
N LEU A 404 -1.02 -10.08 -7.11
CA LEU A 404 -2.28 -9.35 -7.05
C LEU A 404 -2.58 -8.65 -8.38
#